data_AF-A0A4U5P8Z9-F1
#
_entry.id   AF-A0A4U5P8Z9-F1
#
_cell.length_a   1.000
_cell.length_b   1.000
_cell.length_c   1.000
_cell.angle_alpha   90.00
_cell.angle_beta   90.00
_cell.angle_gamma   90.00
#
_symmetry.space_group_name_H-M   'P 1'
#
loop_
_entity.id
_entity.type
_entity.pdbx_description
1 polymer ?
#
loop_
_entity_poly.entity_id
_entity_poly.type
_entity_poly.pdbx_seq_one_letter_code
_entity_poly.pdbx_strand_id
1 'polypeptide(L)'
;MVEKKCRICYIGASASKPLFHPCKCSGDLKYIHLACLLARLRTTMNLDCEVCSHTFEFVYEMPEIVTKLRILCGFISLLYVVADYLFRKYWYVPDLFVYSTFLFVGFYVIVEMIPRFGPTKRPISYRMPKNAEGVSAL
;
A
#
# COMPACT_ATOMS: atom_id res chain seq x y z
N MET A 1 27.77 29.00 -2.95
CA MET A 1 26.82 28.27 -2.09
C MET A 1 25.98 27.39 -2.98
N VAL A 2 26.03 26.07 -2.83
CA VAL A 2 25.16 25.16 -3.60
C VAL A 2 23.86 25.02 -2.82
N GLU A 3 22.79 25.64 -3.30
CA GLU A 3 21.49 25.62 -2.65
C GLU A 3 20.83 24.25 -2.83
N LYS A 4 20.39 23.64 -1.73
CA LYS A 4 19.70 22.33 -1.76
C LYS A 4 18.33 22.49 -2.43
N LYS A 5 18.20 22.00 -3.67
CA LYS A 5 16.97 22.07 -4.47
C LYS A 5 16.48 20.70 -4.90
N CYS A 6 15.18 20.58 -5.15
CA CYS A 6 14.58 19.35 -5.63
C CYS A 6 14.93 19.10 -7.11
N ARG A 7 15.36 17.88 -7.47
CA ARG A 7 15.73 17.54 -8.86
C ARG A 7 14.59 17.57 -9.89
N ILE A 8 13.33 17.64 -9.45
CA ILE A 8 12.16 17.60 -10.34
C ILE A 8 11.57 19.00 -10.54
N CYS A 9 11.33 19.74 -9.44
CA CYS A 9 10.71 21.06 -9.51
C CYS A 9 11.71 22.21 -9.35
N TYR A 10 12.98 21.92 -9.04
CA TYR A 10 14.04 22.92 -8.82
C TYR A 10 13.76 23.93 -7.69
N ILE A 11 12.80 23.63 -6.82
CA ILE A 11 12.45 24.44 -5.64
C ILE A 11 13.17 23.90 -4.40
N GLY A 12 13.56 24.81 -3.49
CA GLY A 12 14.14 24.49 -2.18
C GLY A 12 13.16 23.89 -1.17
N ALA A 13 13.61 23.76 0.08
CA ALA A 13 12.77 23.24 1.17
C ALA A 13 11.73 24.27 1.60
N SER A 14 10.51 23.81 1.87
CA SER A 14 9.45 24.61 2.48
C SER A 14 8.91 23.88 3.71
N ALA A 15 8.38 24.63 4.69
CA ALA A 15 7.74 24.06 5.89
C ALA A 15 6.64 23.04 5.56
N SER A 16 5.93 23.25 4.43
CA SER A 16 4.90 22.32 3.94
C SER A 16 5.46 21.13 3.14
N LYS A 17 6.67 21.26 2.60
CA LYS A 17 7.30 20.32 1.65
C LYS A 17 8.81 20.25 1.93
N PRO A 18 9.25 19.49 2.95
CA PRO A 18 10.66 19.30 3.22
C PRO A 18 11.33 18.46 2.11
N LEU A 19 12.64 18.63 1.91
CA LEU A 19 13.42 17.78 1.03
C LEU A 19 14.01 16.62 1.83
N PHE A 20 14.17 15.48 1.18
CA PHE A 20 14.85 14.32 1.72
C PHE A 20 15.69 13.66 0.62
N HIS A 21 16.56 12.74 1.04
CA HIS A 21 17.50 12.07 0.15
C HIS A 21 17.26 10.55 0.12
N PRO A 22 16.41 10.04 -0.78
CA PRO A 22 16.05 8.62 -0.83
C PRO A 22 17.09 7.74 -1.56
N CYS A 23 18.10 8.34 -2.18
CA CYS A 23 19.13 7.62 -2.93
C CYS A 23 20.54 8.08 -2.57
N LYS A 24 21.53 7.27 -2.96
CA LYS A 24 22.96 7.52 -2.77
C LYS A 24 23.58 8.42 -3.85
N CYS A 25 22.78 9.18 -4.60
CA CYS A 25 23.31 10.08 -5.62
C CYS A 25 24.17 11.18 -5.01
N SER A 26 25.14 11.69 -5.77
CA SER A 26 25.99 12.82 -5.36
C SER A 26 25.43 14.15 -5.85
N GLY A 27 25.69 15.24 -5.11
CA GLY A 27 25.26 16.60 -5.47
C GLY A 27 23.76 16.87 -5.27
N ASP A 28 23.21 17.80 -6.05
CA ASP A 28 21.80 18.23 -5.97
C ASP A 28 20.80 17.15 -6.40
N LEU A 29 21.26 16.14 -7.14
CA LEU A 29 20.45 15.03 -7.64
C LEU A 29 19.94 14.09 -6.55
N LYS A 30 20.49 14.18 -5.33
CA LYS A 30 20.07 13.38 -4.19
C LYS A 30 18.81 13.91 -3.51
N TYR A 31 18.51 15.19 -3.66
CA TYR A 31 17.41 15.84 -2.96
C TYR A 31 16.11 15.85 -3.78
N ILE A 32 15.01 15.45 -3.15
CA ILE A 32 13.69 15.41 -3.78
C ILE A 32 12.58 15.65 -2.75
N HIS A 33 11.45 16.24 -3.18
CA HIS A 33 10.24 16.33 -2.35
C HIS A 33 9.43 15.05 -2.42
N LEU A 34 8.66 14.79 -1.36
CA LEU A 34 7.90 13.54 -1.23
C LEU A 34 6.80 13.45 -2.30
N ALA A 35 6.08 14.56 -2.50
CA ALA A 35 5.09 14.69 -3.56
C ALA A 35 5.68 14.53 -4.97
N CYS A 36 6.87 15.12 -5.23
CA CYS A 36 7.52 15.04 -6.54
C CYS A 36 8.00 13.62 -6.84
N LEU A 37 8.56 12.93 -5.85
CA LEU A 37 8.97 11.54 -6.00
C LEU A 37 7.77 10.65 -6.31
N LEU A 38 6.66 10.81 -5.60
CA LEU A 38 5.45 10.01 -5.84
C LEU A 38 4.83 10.28 -7.19
N ALA A 39 4.80 11.54 -7.64
CA ALA A 39 4.35 11.88 -8.98
C ALA A 39 5.20 11.13 -10.03
N ARG A 40 6.53 11.13 -9.87
CA ARG A 40 7.43 10.37 -10.73
C ARG A 40 7.18 8.87 -10.67
N LEU A 41 7.07 8.28 -9.47
CA LEU A 41 6.78 6.85 -9.29
C LEU A 41 5.46 6.43 -9.94
N ARG A 42 4.44 7.30 -9.95
CA ARG A 42 3.17 7.05 -10.65
C ARG A 42 3.35 7.02 -12.17
N THR A 43 4.28 7.81 -12.71
CA THR A 43 4.57 7.86 -14.14
C THR A 43 5.47 6.71 -14.59
N THR A 44 6.51 6.37 -13.83
CA THR A 44 7.51 5.37 -14.22
C THR A 44 7.22 3.96 -13.73
N MET A 45 6.37 3.82 -12.71
CA MET A 45 6.06 2.55 -12.01
C MET A 45 7.28 1.83 -11.39
N ASN A 46 8.44 2.48 -11.36
CA ASN A 46 9.69 1.88 -10.87
C ASN A 46 10.10 2.50 -9.54
N LEU A 47 10.37 1.65 -8.55
CA LEU A 47 10.81 2.04 -7.20
C LEU A 47 12.32 2.25 -7.08
N ASP A 48 13.01 2.31 -8.22
CA ASP A 48 14.45 2.44 -8.31
C ASP A 48 14.84 3.83 -8.79
N CYS A 49 15.96 4.33 -8.30
CA CYS A 49 16.51 5.57 -8.81
C CYS A 49 17.11 5.35 -10.23
N GLU A 50 16.63 6.09 -11.23
CA GLU A 50 17.13 5.97 -12.63
C GLU A 50 18.64 6.28 -12.81
N VAL A 51 19.28 6.92 -11.82
CA VAL A 51 20.68 7.33 -11.91
C VAL A 51 21.61 6.32 -11.23
N CYS A 52 21.27 5.86 -10.02
CA CYS A 52 22.13 5.00 -9.22
C CYS A 52 21.56 3.59 -9.02
N SER A 53 20.42 3.28 -9.62
CA SER A 53 19.71 1.99 -9.52
C SER A 53 19.43 1.53 -8.07
N HIS A 54 19.48 2.46 -7.12
CA HIS A 54 19.19 2.15 -5.72
C HIS A 54 17.68 2.07 -5.50
N THR A 55 17.23 0.95 -4.94
CA THR A 55 15.85 0.74 -4.51
C THR A 55 15.50 1.70 -3.39
N PHE A 56 14.39 2.41 -3.50
CA PHE A 56 13.96 3.30 -2.42
C PHE A 56 13.37 2.51 -1.24
N GLU A 57 13.85 2.76 -0.02
CA GLU A 57 13.27 2.19 1.21
C GLU A 57 12.08 3.04 1.68
N PHE A 58 10.85 2.62 1.34
CA PHE A 58 9.63 3.23 1.88
C PHE A 58 8.91 2.26 2.81
N VAL A 59 8.49 2.77 3.96
CA VAL A 59 7.51 2.08 4.82
C VAL A 59 6.12 2.32 4.22
N TYR A 60 5.56 1.30 3.58
CA TYR A 60 4.17 1.32 3.16
C TYR A 60 3.29 1.15 4.40
N GLU A 61 2.65 2.23 4.86
CA GLU A 61 1.56 2.12 5.83
C GLU A 61 0.32 1.63 5.08
N MET A 62 -0.03 0.36 5.29
CA MET A 62 -1.28 -0.18 4.77
C MET A 62 -2.44 0.51 5.51
N PRO A 63 -3.49 0.98 4.80
CA PRO A 63 -4.61 1.64 5.45
C PRO A 63 -5.31 0.68 6.42
N GLU A 64 -5.50 1.08 7.67
CA GLU A 64 -6.09 0.23 8.72
C GLU A 64 -7.45 -0.38 8.33
N ILE A 65 -8.18 0.29 7.43
CA ILE A 65 -9.47 -0.13 6.89
C ILE A 65 -9.35 -1.47 6.15
N VAL A 66 -8.27 -1.71 5.39
CA VAL A 66 -8.09 -2.99 4.68
C VAL A 66 -7.78 -4.13 5.64
N THR A 67 -7.06 -3.86 6.73
CA THR A 67 -6.76 -4.85 7.77
C THR A 67 -8.03 -5.23 8.53
N LYS A 68 -8.86 -4.24 8.90
CA LYS A 68 -10.16 -4.46 9.55
C LYS A 68 -11.11 -5.26 8.67
N LEU A 69 -11.21 -4.91 7.39
CA LEU A 69 -12.08 -5.62 6.44
C LEU A 69 -11.65 -7.08 6.25
N ARG A 70 -10.34 -7.34 6.13
CA ARG A 70 -9.79 -8.69 5.99
C ARG A 70 -10.08 -9.57 7.22
N ILE A 71 -9.93 -9.01 8.42
CA ILE A 71 -10.23 -9.71 9.66
C ILE A 71 -11.73 -10.02 9.76
N LEU A 72 -12.60 -9.05 9.47
CA LEU A 72 -14.05 -9.22 9.48
C LEU A 72 -14.51 -10.33 8.51
N CYS A 73 -13.97 -10.32 7.29
CA CYS A 73 -14.27 -11.31 6.25
C CYS A 73 -13.93 -12.73 6.75
N GLY A 74 -12.75 -12.90 7.37
CA GLY A 74 -12.32 -14.18 7.93
C GLY A 74 -13.23 -14.69 9.04
N PHE A 75 -13.70 -13.81 9.93
CA PHE A 75 -14.66 -14.19 10.97
C PHE A 75 -16.00 -14.63 10.40
N ILE A 76 -16.53 -13.93 9.39
CA ILE A 76 -17.79 -14.30 8.73
C ILE A 76 -17.69 -15.67 8.07
N SER A 77 -16.58 -15.98 7.39
CA SER A 77 -16.32 -17.31 6.82
C SER A 77 -16.28 -18.39 7.88
N LEU A 78 -15.59 -18.16 9.01
CA LEU A 78 -15.50 -19.13 10.10
C LEU A 78 -16.88 -19.43 10.70
N LEU A 79 -17.68 -18.38 10.95
CA LEU A 79 -19.04 -18.54 11.47
C LEU A 79 -19.93 -19.33 10.50
N TYR A 80 -19.82 -19.08 9.20
CA TYR A 80 -20.59 -19.79 8.18
C TYR A 80 -20.20 -21.27 8.10
N VAL A 81 -18.90 -21.60 8.18
CA VAL A 81 -18.42 -23.00 8.23
C VAL A 81 -18.91 -23.71 9.49
N VAL A 82 -18.88 -23.04 10.64
CA VAL A 82 -19.39 -23.61 11.90
C VAL A 82 -20.89 -23.83 11.83
N ALA A 83 -21.65 -22.87 11.27
CA ALA A 83 -23.08 -23.02 11.06
C ALA A 83 -23.38 -24.21 10.14
N ASP A 84 -22.73 -24.30 8.97
CA ASP A 84 -22.89 -25.44 8.05
C ASP A 84 -22.57 -26.78 8.72
N TYR A 85 -21.48 -26.86 9.49
CA TYR A 85 -21.13 -28.06 10.25
C TYR A 85 -22.21 -28.46 11.27
N LEU A 86 -22.76 -27.49 12.01
CA LEU A 86 -23.82 -27.72 12.98
C LEU A 86 -25.13 -28.13 12.28
N PHE A 87 -25.48 -27.49 11.16
CA PHE A 87 -26.66 -27.85 10.37
C PHE A 87 -26.56 -29.27 9.81
N ARG A 88 -25.40 -29.68 9.25
CA ARG A 88 -25.17 -31.06 8.78
C ARG A 88 -25.26 -32.09 9.91
N LYS A 89 -24.87 -31.72 11.14
CA LYS A 89 -24.87 -32.61 12.29
C LYS A 89 -26.26 -32.75 12.93
N TYR A 90 -27.06 -31.67 12.94
CA TYR A 90 -28.35 -31.64 13.63
C TYR A 90 -29.55 -31.91 12.72
N TRP A 91 -29.43 -31.66 11.41
CA TRP A 91 -30.53 -31.85 10.48
C TRP A 91 -30.13 -32.82 9.37
N TYR A 92 -30.80 -33.96 9.31
CA TYR A 92 -30.63 -34.93 8.24
C TYR A 92 -31.45 -34.46 7.01
N VAL A 93 -30.79 -34.36 5.82
CA VAL A 93 -31.32 -34.18 4.43
C VAL A 93 -31.43 -32.73 3.87
N PRO A 94 -31.19 -32.41 2.56
CA PRO A 94 -30.37 -33.02 1.48
C PRO A 94 -29.32 -32.05 0.82
N ASP A 95 -28.50 -32.61 -0.09
CA ASP A 95 -27.43 -32.10 -0.97
C ASP A 95 -27.46 -30.67 -1.58
N LEU A 96 -28.50 -29.86 -1.39
CA LEU A 96 -28.59 -28.52 -2.01
C LEU A 96 -27.76 -27.45 -1.28
N PHE A 97 -27.56 -27.60 0.03
CA PHE A 97 -26.78 -26.64 0.85
C PHE A 97 -25.26 -26.76 0.66
N VAL A 98 -24.78 -27.91 0.18
CA VAL A 98 -23.36 -28.12 -0.15
C VAL A 98 -22.93 -27.27 -1.36
N TYR A 99 -23.85 -26.98 -2.28
CA TYR A 99 -23.58 -26.08 -3.41
C TYR A 99 -23.55 -24.60 -2.98
N SER A 100 -24.37 -24.21 -2.00
CA SER A 100 -24.36 -22.84 -1.46
C SER A 100 -23.03 -22.53 -0.76
N THR A 101 -22.51 -23.49 0.01
CA THR A 101 -21.18 -23.37 0.64
C THR A 101 -20.05 -23.34 -0.38
N PHE A 102 -20.09 -24.17 -1.43
CA PHE A 102 -19.10 -24.13 -2.51
C PHE A 102 -19.10 -22.81 -3.30
N LEU A 103 -20.29 -22.27 -3.61
CA LEU A 103 -20.42 -20.98 -4.31
C LEU A 103 -19.96 -19.81 -3.44
N PHE A 104 -20.24 -19.84 -2.14
CA PHE A 104 -19.85 -18.77 -1.22
C PHE A 104 -18.36 -18.77 -0.93
N VAL A 105 -17.75 -19.95 -0.75
CA VAL A 105 -16.28 -20.09 -0.64
C VAL A 105 -15.60 -19.69 -1.95
N GLY A 106 -16.16 -20.06 -3.10
CA GLY A 106 -15.68 -19.61 -4.41
C GLY A 106 -15.74 -18.09 -4.56
N PHE A 107 -16.87 -17.46 -4.20
CA PHE A 107 -17.02 -16.01 -4.21
C PHE A 107 -16.06 -15.32 -3.22
N TYR A 108 -15.87 -15.87 -2.03
CA TYR A 108 -14.92 -15.35 -1.04
C TYR A 108 -13.48 -15.39 -1.56
N VAL A 109 -13.06 -16.51 -2.17
CA VAL A 109 -11.74 -16.64 -2.80
C VAL A 109 -11.58 -15.66 -3.96
N ILE A 110 -12.62 -15.43 -4.75
CA ILE A 110 -12.62 -14.43 -5.83
C ILE A 110 -12.49 -13.01 -5.26
N VAL A 111 -13.26 -12.66 -4.22
CA VAL A 111 -13.18 -11.34 -3.56
C VAL A 111 -11.84 -11.10 -2.89
N GLU A 112 -11.20 -12.12 -2.32
CA GLU A 112 -9.81 -12.06 -1.81
C GLU A 112 -8.75 -12.08 -2.92
N MET A 113 -9.03 -12.66 -4.10
CA MET A 113 -8.13 -12.64 -5.26
C MET A 113 -8.21 -11.34 -6.08
N ILE A 114 -9.36 -10.67 -6.14
CA ILE A 114 -9.54 -9.39 -6.82
C ILE A 114 -8.51 -8.33 -6.36
N PRO A 115 -8.19 -8.17 -5.06
CA PRO A 115 -7.14 -7.22 -4.65
C PRO A 115 -5.71 -7.68 -4.98
N ARG A 116 -5.48 -8.94 -5.40
CA ARG A 116 -4.17 -9.40 -5.91
C ARG A 116 -3.94 -9.09 -7.38
N PHE A 117 -5.00 -9.07 -8.20
CA PHE A 117 -4.91 -8.82 -9.65
C PHE A 117 -5.39 -7.43 -10.08
N GLY A 118 -6.03 -6.66 -9.19
CA GLY A 118 -6.35 -5.27 -9.47
C GLY A 118 -5.05 -4.45 -9.63
N PRO A 119 -4.85 -3.70 -10.72
CA PRO A 119 -3.78 -2.73 -10.80
C PRO A 119 -4.06 -1.70 -9.72
N THR A 120 -3.42 -1.89 -8.57
CA THR A 120 -3.65 -1.07 -7.40
C THR A 120 -3.23 0.35 -7.75
N LYS A 121 -4.19 1.21 -8.09
CA LYS A 121 -4.09 2.64 -7.83
C LYS A 121 -4.04 2.79 -6.32
N ARG A 122 -2.91 2.43 -5.71
CA ARG A 122 -2.69 2.55 -4.27
C ARG A 122 -2.81 4.04 -3.95
N PRO A 123 -3.75 4.48 -3.11
CA PRO A 123 -3.56 5.73 -2.41
C PRO A 123 -2.37 5.50 -1.49
N ILE A 124 -1.19 5.90 -1.95
CA ILE A 124 0.05 5.81 -1.17
C ILE A 124 -0.12 6.85 -0.06
N SER A 125 -0.56 6.41 1.11
CA SER A 125 -0.41 7.19 2.34
C SER A 125 1.04 7.03 2.77
N TYR A 126 1.86 8.03 2.49
CA TYR A 126 3.28 8.03 2.81
C TYR A 126 3.48 8.78 4.12
N ARG A 127 4.13 8.15 5.10
CA ARG A 127 4.69 8.86 6.25
C ARG A 127 6.04 9.47 5.85
N MET A 128 6.28 10.73 6.21
CA MET A 128 7.57 11.38 5.90
C MET A 128 8.74 10.60 6.52
N PRO A 129 9.81 10.31 5.75
CA PRO A 129 10.97 9.60 6.28
C PRO A 129 11.75 10.50 7.25
N LYS A 130 12.42 9.87 8.23
CA LYS A 130 13.09 10.55 9.36
C LYS A 130 14.28 11.44 8.95
N ASN A 131 14.74 11.36 7.71
CA ASN A 131 15.86 12.13 7.14
C ASN A 131 15.40 13.38 6.34
N ALA A 132 14.27 13.96 6.72
CA ALA A 132 13.79 15.21 6.15
C ALA A 132 14.67 16.37 6.61
N GLU A 133 15.51 16.88 5.70
CA GLU A 133 16.32 18.07 5.93
C GLU A 133 15.52 19.30 5.46
N GLY A 134 15.15 20.19 6.38
CA GLY A 134 14.41 21.41 6.04
C GLY A 134 13.46 21.95 7.11
N VAL A 135 13.38 21.30 8.27
CA VAL A 135 12.63 21.81 9.43
C VAL A 135 13.61 22.17 10.54
N SER A 136 14.39 23.23 10.32
CA SER A 136 15.18 23.84 11.38
C SER A 136 15.14 25.36 11.20
N ALA A 137 14.63 26.02 12.24
CA ALA A 137 14.57 27.46 12.46
C ALA A 137 13.52 28.25 11.67
N LEU A 138 12.32 28.31 12.22
CA LEU A 138 11.67 29.58 12.61
C LEU A 138 10.81 29.35 13.84
#